data_AF-A0A933XSX6-F1
#
_entry.id   AF-A0A933XSX6-F1
#
_cell.length_a   1.000
_cell.length_b   1.000
_cell.length_c   1.000
_cell.angle_alpha   90.00
_cell.angle_beta   90.00
_cell.angle_gamma   90.00
#
_symmetry.space_group_name_H-M   'P 1'
#
loop_
_entity.id
_entity.type
_entity.pdbx_description
1 polymer ?
#
loop_
_entity_poly.entity_id
_entity_poly.type
_entity_poly.pdbx_seq_one_letter_code
_entity_poly.pdbx_strand_id
1 'polypeptide(L)'
;MDSWTVTHMAVDFFLAGAALYCFLALQKETGRRAESGKRLAELRELDASLRQLLKDAGETSNKIGREIERKRSLATEIFATLEKEKASLMQLIQELNAEKEKIAAPAVPDDKYSEAFKLAQAGLSAEEIARRTKIPLGEIELALSLRK
;
A
#
# COMPACT_ATOMS: atom_id res chain seq x y z
N MET A 1 -78.28 71.88 -11.10
CA MET A 1 -77.14 71.18 -10.47
C MET A 1 -76.12 72.24 -10.12
N ASP A 2 -75.87 72.44 -8.84
CA ASP A 2 -74.98 73.51 -8.38
C ASP A 2 -73.53 73.13 -8.69
N SER A 3 -72.73 74.06 -9.20
CA SER A 3 -71.31 73.85 -9.51
C SER A 3 -70.51 73.25 -8.34
N TRP A 4 -70.96 73.54 -7.12
CA TRP A 4 -70.40 73.05 -5.87
C TRP A 4 -70.49 71.52 -5.71
N THR A 5 -71.60 70.88 -6.12
CA THR A 5 -71.74 69.42 -5.98
C THR A 5 -70.84 68.68 -6.98
N VAL A 6 -70.63 69.27 -8.16
CA VAL A 6 -69.72 68.72 -9.18
C VAL A 6 -68.27 68.77 -8.69
N THR A 7 -67.84 69.86 -8.06
CA THR A 7 -66.49 69.96 -7.49
C THR A 7 -66.25 68.97 -6.36
N HIS A 8 -67.24 68.75 -5.49
CA HIS A 8 -67.15 67.73 -4.44
C HIS A 8 -67.01 66.32 -5.02
N MET A 9 -67.85 65.95 -5.99
CA MET A 9 -67.75 64.65 -6.66
C MET A 9 -66.37 64.45 -7.28
N ALA A 10 -65.81 65.45 -7.96
CA ALA A 10 -64.50 65.36 -8.58
C ALA A 10 -63.38 65.12 -7.55
N VAL A 11 -63.41 65.83 -6.41
CA VAL A 11 -62.45 65.65 -5.32
C VAL A 11 -62.57 64.26 -4.69
N ASP A 12 -63.81 63.78 -4.46
CA ASP A 12 -64.06 62.46 -3.89
C ASP A 12 -63.57 61.33 -4.82
N PHE A 13 -63.79 61.45 -6.13
CA PHE A 13 -63.25 60.51 -7.12
C PHE A 13 -61.72 60.51 -7.14
N PHE A 14 -61.09 61.69 -7.04
CA PHE A 14 -59.63 61.79 -7.00
C PHE A 14 -59.07 61.15 -5.72
N LEU A 15 -59.68 61.41 -4.56
CA LEU A 15 -59.31 60.80 -3.28
C LEU A 15 -59.48 59.28 -3.31
N ALA A 16 -60.60 58.78 -3.84
CA ALA A 16 -60.84 57.36 -4.01
C ALA A 16 -59.81 56.71 -4.95
N GLY A 17 -59.48 57.38 -6.06
CA GLY A 17 -58.44 56.93 -6.99
C GLY A 17 -57.05 56.87 -6.35
N ALA A 18 -56.68 57.90 -5.58
CA ALA A 18 -55.42 57.93 -4.84
C ALA A 18 -55.36 56.83 -3.77
N ALA A 19 -56.45 56.62 -3.01
CA ALA A 19 -56.53 55.55 -2.02
C ALA A 19 -56.40 54.16 -2.67
N LEU A 20 -57.07 53.93 -3.80
CA LEU A 20 -56.95 52.69 -4.56
C LEU A 20 -55.53 52.47 -5.09
N TYR A 21 -54.89 53.51 -5.62
CA TYR A 21 -53.50 53.45 -6.07
C TYR A 21 -52.55 53.10 -4.93
N CYS A 22 -52.67 53.77 -3.78
CA CYS A 22 -51.87 53.45 -2.58
C CYS A 22 -52.10 52.01 -2.11
N PHE A 23 -53.33 51.52 -2.13
CA PHE A 23 -53.65 50.13 -1.77
C PHE A 23 -53.00 49.11 -2.71
N LEU A 24 -53.07 49.34 -4.03
CA LEU A 24 -52.42 48.47 -5.02
C LEU A 24 -50.89 48.53 -4.92
N ALA A 25 -50.32 49.71 -4.68
CA ALA A 25 -48.87 49.88 -4.45
C ALA A 25 -48.41 49.10 -3.21
N LEU A 26 -49.18 49.16 -2.11
CA LEU A 26 -48.91 48.39 -0.90
C LEU A 26 -49.05 46.88 -1.14
N GLN A 27 -50.07 46.41 -1.86
CA GLN A 27 -50.18 44.98 -2.21
C GLN A 27 -49.02 44.49 -3.09
N LYS A 28 -48.55 45.32 -4.02
CA LYS A 28 -47.39 44.99 -4.85
C LYS A 28 -46.11 44.88 -4.01
N GLU A 29 -45.94 45.76 -3.03
CA GLU A 29 -44.81 45.68 -2.09
C GLU A 29 -44.89 44.46 -1.18
N THR A 30 -46.07 44.12 -0.65
CA THR A 30 -46.23 42.91 0.19
C THR A 30 -45.97 41.64 -0.61
N GLY A 31 -46.42 41.58 -1.87
CA GLY A 31 -46.09 40.48 -2.80
C GLY A 31 -44.58 40.36 -3.04
N ARG A 32 -43.89 41.47 -3.32
CA ARG A 32 -42.43 41.51 -3.48
C ARG A 32 -41.68 41.08 -2.21
N ARG A 33 -42.15 41.48 -1.03
CA ARG A 33 -41.59 41.05 0.25
C ARG A 33 -41.81 39.56 0.50
N ALA A 34 -42.97 39.02 0.14
CA ALA A 34 -43.26 37.59 0.24
C ALA A 34 -42.34 36.76 -0.67
N GLU A 35 -42.15 37.17 -1.92
CA GLU A 35 -41.19 36.53 -2.84
C GLU A 35 -39.74 36.61 -2.33
N SER A 36 -39.35 37.77 -1.82
CA SER A 36 -38.01 37.95 -1.21
C SER A 36 -37.83 37.04 0.01
N GLY A 37 -38.87 36.87 0.82
CA GLY A 37 -38.90 35.95 1.96
C GLY A 37 -38.72 34.49 1.54
N LYS A 38 -39.39 34.06 0.46
CA LYS A 38 -39.21 32.71 -0.10
C LYS A 38 -37.78 32.49 -0.57
N ARG A 39 -37.20 33.43 -1.34
CA ARG A 39 -35.80 33.35 -1.79
C ARG A 39 -34.82 33.28 -0.63
N LEU A 40 -35.07 34.04 0.45
CA LEU A 40 -34.24 33.99 1.65
C LEU A 40 -34.34 32.64 2.36
N ALA A 41 -35.52 32.01 2.37
CA ALA A 41 -35.69 30.68 2.92
C ALA A 41 -34.93 29.62 2.10
N GLU A 42 -35.06 29.67 0.76
CA GLU A 42 -34.32 28.79 -0.16
C GLU A 42 -32.79 28.95 0.01
N LEU A 43 -32.30 30.19 0.12
CA LEU A 43 -30.87 30.45 0.35
C LEU A 43 -30.39 29.91 1.70
N ARG A 44 -31.21 29.97 2.75
CA ARG A 44 -30.88 29.40 4.06
C ARG A 44 -30.85 27.88 4.02
N GLU A 45 -31.78 27.26 3.32
CA GLU A 45 -31.79 25.81 3.13
C GLU A 45 -30.57 25.34 2.33
N LEU A 46 -30.20 26.10 1.29
CA LEU A 46 -28.98 25.85 0.52
C LEU A 46 -27.72 26.01 1.37
N ASP A 47 -27.62 27.05 2.21
CA ASP A 47 -26.49 27.23 3.14
C ASP A 47 -26.40 26.06 4.14
N ALA A 48 -27.54 25.60 4.68
CA ALA A 48 -27.58 24.45 5.57
C ALA A 48 -27.13 23.16 4.88
N SER A 49 -27.60 22.93 3.64
CA SER A 49 -27.18 21.81 2.78
C SER A 49 -25.68 21.83 2.51
N LEU A 50 -25.11 22.99 2.14
CA LEU A 50 -23.68 23.13 1.89
C LEU A 50 -22.85 22.90 3.15
N ARG A 51 -23.29 23.40 4.31
CA ARG A 51 -22.62 23.12 5.60
C ARG A 51 -22.62 21.64 5.95
N GLN A 52 -23.74 20.95 5.70
CA GLN A 52 -23.83 19.51 5.92
C GLN A 52 -22.90 18.76 4.98
N LEU A 53 -22.87 19.11 3.68
CA LEU A 53 -21.96 18.51 2.72
C LEU A 53 -20.49 18.71 3.11
N LEU A 54 -20.11 19.91 3.56
CA LEU A 54 -18.75 20.19 4.03
C LEU A 54 -18.40 19.36 5.27
N LYS A 55 -19.35 19.18 6.18
CA LYS A 55 -19.18 18.33 7.36
C LYS A 55 -18.97 16.87 6.95
N ASP A 56 -19.82 16.34 6.08
CA ASP A 56 -19.76 14.96 5.60
C ASP A 56 -18.46 14.70 4.81
N ALA A 57 -18.03 15.67 4.00
CA ALA A 57 -16.75 15.64 3.30
C ALA A 57 -15.56 15.63 4.28
N GLY A 58 -15.62 16.45 5.34
CA GLY A 58 -14.62 16.47 6.40
C GLY A 58 -14.54 15.14 7.16
N GLU A 59 -15.68 14.56 7.54
CA GLU A 59 -15.76 13.26 8.20
C GLU A 59 -15.24 12.13 7.31
N THR A 60 -15.59 12.15 6.02
CA THR A 60 -15.10 11.19 5.02
C THR A 60 -13.59 11.30 4.84
N SER A 61 -13.07 12.53 4.71
CA SER A 61 -11.64 12.79 4.61
C SER A 61 -10.88 12.27 5.85
N ASN A 62 -11.41 12.52 7.06
CA ASN A 62 -10.82 12.01 8.30
C ASN A 62 -10.88 10.48 8.39
N LYS A 63 -11.93 9.85 7.88
CA LYS A 63 -12.02 8.38 7.82
C LYS A 63 -10.96 7.81 6.86
N ILE A 64 -10.84 8.38 5.66
CA ILE A 64 -9.85 7.98 4.65
C ILE A 64 -8.44 8.17 5.20
N GLY A 65 -8.14 9.30 5.85
CA GLY A 65 -6.84 9.55 6.47
C GLY A 65 -6.47 8.50 7.51
N ARG A 66 -7.41 8.10 8.37
CA ARG A 66 -7.20 7.01 9.34
C ARG A 66 -7.00 5.65 8.69
N GLU A 67 -7.70 5.34 7.60
CA GLU A 67 -7.51 4.08 6.86
C GLU A 67 -6.15 4.03 6.15
N ILE A 68 -5.71 5.13 5.56
CA ILE A 68 -4.38 5.23 4.95
C ILE A 68 -3.30 5.01 6.00
N GLU A 69 -3.41 5.66 7.16
CA GLU A 69 -2.42 5.53 8.23
C GLU A 69 -2.36 4.08 8.77
N ARG A 70 -3.52 3.44 8.97
CA ARG A 70 -3.57 2.02 9.35
C ARG A 70 -2.95 1.10 8.30
N LYS A 71 -3.24 1.32 7.02
CA LYS A 71 -2.63 0.52 5.95
C LYS A 71 -1.12 0.72 5.88
N ARG A 72 -0.65 1.95 6.12
CA ARG A 72 0.77 2.29 6.18
C ARG A 72 1.46 1.61 7.37
N SER A 73 0.84 1.61 8.55
CA SER A 73 1.39 0.92 9.72
C SER A 73 1.49 -0.59 9.49
N LEU A 74 0.42 -1.21 8.97
CA LEU A 74 0.41 -2.63 8.61
C LEU A 74 1.46 -2.97 7.56
N ALA A 75 1.61 -2.15 6.51
CA ALA A 75 2.65 -2.36 5.51
C ALA A 75 4.05 -2.31 6.13
N THR A 76 4.28 -1.36 7.04
CA THR A 76 5.56 -1.22 7.75
C THR A 76 5.86 -2.44 8.63
N GLU A 77 4.86 -2.95 9.34
CA GLU A 77 4.97 -4.18 10.13
C GLU A 77 5.29 -5.39 9.24
N ILE A 78 4.59 -5.55 8.11
CA ILE A 78 4.83 -6.62 7.14
C ILE A 78 6.25 -6.55 6.57
N PHE A 79 6.73 -5.35 6.24
CA PHE A 79 8.11 -5.17 5.77
C PHE A 79 9.13 -5.56 6.84
N ALA A 80 8.90 -5.16 8.09
CA ALA A 80 9.78 -5.55 9.20
C ALA A 80 9.80 -7.06 9.43
N THR A 81 8.65 -7.75 9.32
CA THR A 81 8.60 -9.21 9.42
C THR A 81 9.31 -9.89 8.26
N LEU A 82 9.12 -9.38 7.03
CA LEU A 82 9.80 -9.91 5.84
C LEU A 82 11.32 -9.73 5.91
N GLU A 83 11.81 -8.59 6.39
CA GLU A 83 13.24 -8.38 6.58
C GLU A 83 13.82 -9.34 7.62
N LYS A 84 13.11 -9.56 8.73
CA LYS A 84 13.51 -10.53 9.75
C LYS A 84 13.56 -11.96 9.21
N GLU A 85 12.53 -12.38 8.50
CA GLU A 85 12.48 -13.71 7.88
C GLU A 85 13.59 -13.86 6.84
N LYS A 86 13.80 -12.86 5.97
CA LYS A 86 14.89 -12.85 5.01
C LYS A 86 16.26 -13.01 5.69
N ALA A 87 16.50 -12.29 6.79
CA ALA A 87 17.74 -12.40 7.55
C ALA A 87 17.92 -13.82 8.13
N SER A 88 16.87 -14.41 8.71
CA SER A 88 16.93 -15.79 9.22
C SER A 88 17.18 -16.83 8.13
N LEU A 89 16.56 -16.67 6.96
CA LEU A 89 16.78 -17.57 5.82
C LEU A 89 18.20 -17.43 5.27
N MET A 90 18.73 -16.21 5.20
CA MET A 90 20.13 -15.99 4.80
C MET A 90 21.12 -16.64 5.78
N GLN A 91 20.85 -16.57 7.08
CA GLN A 91 21.66 -17.27 8.09
C GLN A 91 21.59 -18.78 7.89
N LEU A 92 20.40 -19.34 7.71
CA LEU A 92 20.23 -20.78 7.47
C LEU A 92 20.95 -21.25 6.20
N ILE A 93 20.89 -20.47 5.12
CA ILE A 93 21.63 -20.75 3.88
C ILE A 93 23.14 -20.73 4.12
N GLN A 94 23.65 -19.77 4.92
CA GLN A 94 25.07 -19.73 5.28
C GLN A 94 25.48 -20.94 6.12
N GLU A 95 24.68 -21.35 7.09
CA GLU A 95 24.92 -22.55 7.91
C GLU A 95 24.94 -23.82 7.06
N LEU A 96 23.95 -24.00 6.18
CA LEU A 96 23.89 -25.13 5.25
C LEU A 96 25.07 -25.16 4.28
N ASN A 97 25.51 -24.00 3.78
CA ASN A 97 26.69 -23.92 2.92
C ASN A 97 27.96 -24.28 3.69
N ALA A 98 28.13 -23.81 4.93
CA ALA A 98 29.27 -24.17 5.78
C ALA A 98 29.27 -25.67 6.12
N GLU A 99 28.11 -26.27 6.36
CA GLU A 99 27.99 -27.72 6.58
C GLU A 99 28.30 -28.52 5.31
N LYS A 100 27.80 -28.05 4.15
CA LYS A 100 28.14 -28.62 2.85
C LYS A 100 29.65 -28.57 2.60
N GLU A 101 30.33 -27.46 2.91
CA GLU A 101 31.79 -27.37 2.79
C GLU A 101 32.52 -28.32 3.73
N LYS A 102 32.00 -28.56 4.95
CA LYS A 102 32.57 -29.57 5.86
C LYS A 102 32.40 -31.00 5.33
N ILE A 103 31.28 -31.31 4.70
CA ILE A 103 31.00 -32.63 4.10
C ILE A 103 31.75 -32.81 2.78
N ALA A 104 31.88 -31.74 2.00
CA ALA A 104 32.58 -31.73 0.72
C ALA A 104 34.09 -31.53 0.86
N ALA A 105 34.61 -31.24 2.06
CA ALA A 105 36.02 -31.38 2.35
C ALA A 105 36.38 -32.84 2.02
N PRO A 106 37.19 -33.08 0.97
CA PRO A 106 37.57 -34.44 0.64
C PRO A 106 38.25 -34.99 1.89
N ALA A 107 37.70 -36.08 2.44
CA ALA A 107 38.48 -36.94 3.29
C ALA A 107 39.74 -37.23 2.46
N VAL A 108 40.86 -36.61 2.82
CA VAL A 108 42.16 -36.89 2.22
C VAL A 108 42.25 -38.40 2.37
N PRO A 109 42.16 -39.18 1.26
CA PRO A 109 42.19 -40.62 1.38
C PRO A 109 43.50 -40.90 2.09
N ASP A 110 43.40 -41.52 3.26
CA ASP A 110 44.55 -41.91 4.06
C ASP A 110 45.38 -42.79 3.12
N ASP A 111 46.45 -42.21 2.56
CA ASP A 111 46.95 -42.55 1.24
C ASP A 111 47.90 -43.74 1.38
N LYS A 112 47.38 -44.83 1.95
CA LYS A 112 48.02 -46.11 2.20
C LYS A 112 48.66 -46.68 0.93
N TYR A 113 48.16 -46.24 -0.23
CA TYR A 113 48.63 -46.65 -1.55
C TYR A 113 49.41 -45.54 -2.29
N SER A 114 49.58 -44.34 -1.74
CA SER A 114 50.38 -43.26 -2.36
C SER A 114 51.81 -43.66 -2.66
N GLU A 115 52.46 -44.33 -1.70
CA GLU A 115 53.82 -44.82 -1.85
C GLU A 115 53.88 -45.93 -2.91
N ALA A 116 52.89 -46.83 -2.93
CA ALA A 116 52.77 -47.86 -3.96
C ALA A 116 52.61 -47.24 -5.36
N PHE A 117 51.84 -46.16 -5.49
CA PHE A 117 51.64 -45.43 -6.74
C PHE A 117 52.88 -44.68 -7.22
N LYS A 118 53.68 -44.11 -6.32
CA LYS A 118 54.96 -43.47 -6.66
C LYS A 118 55.97 -44.50 -7.16
N LEU A 119 56.05 -45.66 -6.51
CA LEU A 119 56.94 -46.75 -6.91
C LEU A 119 56.53 -47.35 -8.27
N ALA A 120 55.23 -47.47 -8.55
CA ALA A 120 54.75 -47.90 -9.86
C ALA A 120 55.08 -46.89 -10.98
N GLN A 121 54.99 -45.58 -10.71
CA GLN A 121 55.42 -44.54 -11.66
C GLN A 121 56.93 -44.57 -11.92
N ALA A 122 57.72 -45.01 -10.94
CA ALA A 122 59.16 -45.24 -11.10
C ALA A 122 59.48 -46.53 -11.89
N GLY A 123 58.47 -47.28 -12.36
CA GLY A 123 58.63 -48.46 -13.20
C GLY A 123 58.89 -49.76 -12.45
N LEU A 124 58.67 -49.80 -11.12
CA LEU A 124 58.83 -51.03 -10.35
C LEU A 124 57.66 -52.00 -10.60
N SER A 125 57.96 -53.30 -10.54
CA SER A 125 56.95 -54.34 -10.68
C SER A 125 56.04 -54.44 -9.45
N ALA A 126 54.81 -54.95 -9.62
CA ALA A 126 53.84 -55.09 -8.53
C ALA A 126 54.38 -55.92 -7.34
N GLU A 127 55.19 -56.94 -7.62
CA GLU A 127 55.84 -57.78 -6.59
C GLU A 127 56.90 -57.05 -5.76
N GLU A 128 57.64 -56.14 -6.37
CA GLU A 128 58.67 -55.34 -5.68
C GLU A 128 58.01 -54.26 -4.83
N ILE A 129 56.92 -53.69 -5.32
CA ILE A 129 56.11 -52.74 -4.57
C ILE A 129 55.53 -53.43 -3.33
N ALA A 130 54.94 -54.62 -3.48
CA ALA A 130 54.38 -55.41 -2.38
C ALA A 130 55.41 -55.71 -1.28
N ARG A 131 56.62 -56.07 -1.68
CA ARG A 131 57.72 -56.32 -0.74
C ARG A 131 58.14 -55.07 0.03
N ARG A 132 58.15 -53.90 -0.63
CA ARG A 132 58.58 -52.64 0.00
C ARG A 132 57.52 -52.00 0.87
N THR A 133 56.27 -52.00 0.44
CA THR A 133 55.16 -51.38 1.17
C THR A 133 54.51 -52.33 2.19
N LYS A 134 54.88 -53.62 2.18
CA LYS A 134 54.29 -54.69 3.00
C LYS A 134 52.78 -54.86 2.78
N ILE A 135 52.30 -54.46 1.62
CA ILE A 135 50.91 -54.62 1.19
C ILE A 135 50.84 -55.90 0.36
N PRO A 136 49.80 -56.76 0.52
CA PRO A 136 49.67 -57.98 -0.25
C PRO A 136 49.56 -57.69 -1.76
N LEU A 137 50.19 -58.54 -2.57
CA LEU A 137 50.29 -58.38 -4.03
C LEU A 137 48.93 -58.10 -4.69
N GLY A 138 47.91 -58.88 -4.33
CA GLY A 138 46.57 -58.74 -4.90
C GLY A 138 45.91 -57.38 -4.62
N GLU A 139 46.21 -56.74 -3.48
CA GLU A 139 45.71 -55.38 -3.20
C GLU A 139 46.42 -54.33 -4.05
N ILE A 140 47.71 -54.50 -4.34
CA ILE A 140 48.47 -53.58 -5.20
C ILE A 140 48.04 -53.69 -6.66
N GLU A 141 47.84 -54.91 -7.16
CA GLU A 141 47.34 -55.11 -8.52
C GLU A 141 45.95 -54.51 -8.70
N LEU A 142 45.06 -54.69 -7.71
CA LEU A 142 43.74 -54.08 -7.70
C LEU A 142 43.84 -52.54 -7.64
N ALA A 143 44.67 -51.98 -6.76
CA ALA A 143 44.88 -50.54 -6.66
C ALA A 143 45.45 -49.93 -7.95
N LEU A 144 46.41 -50.60 -8.60
CA LEU A 144 47.01 -50.14 -9.85
C LEU A 144 46.07 -50.25 -11.05
N SER A 145 45.19 -51.26 -11.08
CA SER A 145 44.20 -51.44 -12.15
C SER A 145 43.05 -50.44 -12.08
N LEU A 146 42.63 -50.02 -10.89
CA LEU A 146 41.58 -49.01 -10.68
C LEU A 146 42.02 -47.57 -11.04
N ARG A 147 43.32 -47.34 -11.26
CA ARG A 147 43.90 -46.03 -11.60
C ARG A 147 44.03 -45.79 -13.11
N LYS A 148 43.74 -46.78 -13.96
CA LYS A 148 43.62 -46.59 -15.42
C LYS A 148 42.31 -45.90 -15.78
#